data_AF-A0A6S6XEN5-F1
#
_entry.id   AF-A0A6S6XEN5-F1
#
_cell.length_a   1.000
_cell.length_b   1.000
_cell.length_c   1.000
_cell.angle_alpha   90.00
_cell.angle_beta   90.00
_cell.angle_gamma   90.00
#
_symmetry.space_group_name_H-M   'P 1'
#
loop_
_entity.id
_entity.type
_entity.pdbx_description
1 polymer ?
#
loop_
_entity_poly.entity_id
_entity_poly.type
_entity_poly.pdbx_seq_one_letter_code
_entity_poly.pdbx_strand_id
1 'polypeptide(L)'
;MDVLNEFGKALSYAGKTISSAVDSMIETNRRKAMISRIRVVIRNERENTERTYAALGKYYFEHLRDPENGNTEQLCRAVEESEARLKRAFDKLDALREEFAKADEEDVCAGCEKDSCQDCEYYANEDIPVDPAEVSEEAAEEAAEEAAEEAPEAESVPAEAEKNKDEVQKDSEEPKA
;
A
#
# COMPACT_ATOMS: atom_id res chain seq x y z
N MET A 1 55.08 -39.94 -14.67
CA MET A 1 53.66 -40.28 -14.44
C MET A 1 53.00 -39.31 -13.45
N ASP A 2 53.75 -38.37 -12.88
CA ASP A 2 53.31 -37.50 -11.77
C ASP A 2 52.37 -36.36 -12.20
N VAL A 3 52.56 -35.84 -13.41
CA VAL A 3 51.76 -34.73 -13.96
C VAL A 3 50.28 -35.11 -14.10
N LEU A 4 49.96 -36.32 -14.57
CA LEU A 4 48.57 -36.81 -14.68
C LEU A 4 47.89 -36.99 -13.32
N ASN A 5 48.65 -37.32 -12.28
CA ASN A 5 48.13 -37.48 -10.92
C ASN A 5 47.85 -36.11 -10.26
N GLU A 6 48.68 -35.10 -10.53
CA GLU A 6 48.41 -33.73 -10.09
C GLU A 6 47.17 -33.12 -10.76
N PHE A 7 47.00 -33.31 -12.07
CA PHE A 7 45.80 -32.85 -12.78
C PHE A 7 44.52 -33.52 -12.26
N GLY A 8 44.56 -34.83 -11.96
CA GLY A 8 43.43 -35.54 -11.35
C GLY A 8 43.04 -35.00 -9.98
N LYS A 9 44.02 -34.60 -9.15
CA LYS A 9 43.77 -33.97 -7.85
C LYS A 9 43.14 -32.58 -7.98
N ALA A 10 43.62 -31.78 -8.93
CA ALA A 10 43.07 -30.45 -9.20
C ALA A 10 41.61 -30.52 -9.65
N LEU A 11 41.28 -31.46 -10.55
CA LEU A 11 39.91 -31.67 -11.01
C LEU A 11 38.99 -32.15 -9.87
N SER A 12 39.48 -33.05 -9.01
CA SER A 12 38.72 -33.51 -7.84
C SER A 12 38.46 -32.38 -6.83
N TYR A 13 39.45 -31.52 -6.59
CA TYR A 13 39.29 -30.36 -5.71
C TYR A 13 38.28 -29.36 -6.29
N ALA A 14 38.39 -29.03 -7.58
CA ALA A 14 37.44 -28.16 -8.28
C ALA A 14 36.01 -28.73 -8.26
N GLY A 15 35.84 -30.03 -8.44
CA GLY A 15 34.53 -30.68 -8.32
C GLY A 15 33.91 -30.56 -6.93
N LYS A 16 34.73 -30.69 -5.87
CA LYS A 16 34.27 -30.57 -4.47
C LYS A 16 33.88 -29.13 -4.11
N THR A 17 34.63 -28.12 -4.58
CA THR A 17 34.30 -26.72 -4.30
C THR A 17 33.03 -26.27 -5.03
N ILE A 18 32.86 -26.70 -6.29
CA ILE A 18 31.65 -26.43 -7.07
C ILE A 18 30.43 -27.10 -6.42
N SER A 19 30.54 -28.37 -6.02
CA SER A 19 29.44 -29.07 -5.31
C SER A 19 29.05 -28.33 -4.03
N SER A 20 30.03 -27.94 -3.21
CA SER A 20 29.79 -27.19 -1.97
C SER A 20 29.12 -25.82 -2.20
N ALA A 21 29.51 -25.12 -3.27
CA ALA A 21 28.87 -23.85 -3.65
C ALA A 21 27.41 -24.05 -4.05
N VAL A 22 27.10 -25.10 -4.80
CA VAL A 22 25.72 -25.43 -5.20
C VAL A 22 24.88 -25.82 -3.97
N ASP A 23 25.41 -26.65 -3.07
CA ASP A 23 24.73 -27.03 -1.83
C ASP A 23 24.40 -25.80 -0.96
N SER A 24 25.33 -24.84 -0.88
CA SER A 24 25.12 -23.56 -0.20
C SER A 24 24.01 -22.72 -0.87
N MET A 25 23.95 -22.70 -2.21
CA MET A 25 22.89 -22.00 -2.95
C MET A 25 21.52 -22.66 -2.72
N ILE A 26 21.44 -23.98 -2.68
CA ILE A 26 20.19 -24.69 -2.38
C ILE A 26 19.71 -24.37 -0.96
N GLU A 27 20.60 -24.40 0.03
CA GLU A 27 20.25 -24.10 1.42
C GLU A 27 19.81 -22.63 1.59
N THR A 28 20.47 -21.69 0.91
CA THR A 28 20.03 -20.27 0.93
C THR A 28 18.69 -20.09 0.24
N ASN A 29 18.42 -20.78 -0.87
CA ASN A 29 17.12 -20.77 -1.54
C ASN A 29 16.03 -21.33 -0.63
N ARG A 30 16.29 -22.46 0.03
CA ARG A 30 15.36 -23.07 0.99
C ARG A 30 15.04 -22.11 2.14
N ARG A 31 16.04 -21.43 2.71
CA ARG A 31 15.84 -20.40 3.75
C ARG A 31 15.00 -19.23 3.24
N LYS A 32 15.30 -18.72 2.04
CA LYS A 32 14.51 -17.66 1.40
C LYS A 32 13.06 -18.08 1.17
N ALA A 33 12.82 -19.30 0.71
CA ALA A 33 11.48 -19.86 0.52
C ALA A 33 10.71 -19.97 1.84
N MET A 34 11.36 -20.42 2.93
CA MET A 34 10.74 -20.46 4.26
C MET A 34 10.36 -19.05 4.75
N ILE A 35 11.26 -18.08 4.62
CA ILE A 35 10.99 -16.68 5.00
C ILE A 35 9.83 -16.11 4.17
N SER A 36 9.82 -16.36 2.86
CA SER A 36 8.75 -15.90 1.97
C SER A 36 7.39 -16.45 2.41
N ARG A 37 7.31 -17.74 2.73
CA ARG A 37 6.07 -18.35 3.23
C ARG A 37 5.59 -17.69 4.53
N ILE A 38 6.48 -17.44 5.47
CA ILE A 38 6.11 -16.76 6.73
C ILE A 38 5.63 -15.33 6.46
N ARG A 39 6.27 -14.59 5.56
CA ARG A 39 5.84 -13.24 5.17
C ARG A 39 4.43 -13.24 4.57
N VAL A 40 4.10 -14.25 3.76
CA VAL A 40 2.73 -14.41 3.22
C VAL A 40 1.73 -14.63 4.35
N VAL A 41 2.03 -15.50 5.31
CA VAL A 41 1.15 -15.71 6.48
C VAL A 41 0.96 -14.41 7.26
N ILE A 42 2.03 -13.68 7.55
CA ILE A 42 1.95 -12.41 8.28
C ILE A 42 1.06 -11.41 7.55
N ARG A 43 1.23 -11.25 6.23
CA ARG A 43 0.39 -10.35 5.44
C ARG A 43 -1.08 -10.78 5.48
N ASN A 44 -1.35 -12.06 5.29
CA ASN A 44 -2.71 -12.59 5.31
C ASN A 44 -3.38 -12.38 6.68
N GLU A 45 -2.67 -12.64 7.79
CA GLU A 45 -3.20 -12.42 9.13
C GLU A 45 -3.43 -10.94 9.45
N ARG A 46 -2.55 -10.05 8.96
CA ARG A 46 -2.75 -8.59 9.08
C ARG A 46 -4.01 -8.15 8.35
N GLU A 47 -4.15 -8.52 7.08
CA GLU A 47 -5.34 -8.17 6.30
C GLU A 47 -6.62 -8.78 6.90
N ASN A 48 -6.55 -10.02 7.39
CA ASN A 48 -7.68 -10.67 8.04
C ASN A 48 -8.08 -9.94 9.34
N THR A 49 -7.08 -9.52 10.12
CA THR A 49 -7.28 -8.77 11.36
C THR A 49 -7.89 -7.41 11.09
N GLU A 50 -7.39 -6.67 10.08
CA GLU A 50 -7.96 -5.38 9.63
C GLU A 50 -9.42 -5.54 9.18
N ARG A 51 -9.73 -6.55 8.36
CA ARG A 51 -11.12 -6.86 7.95
C ARG A 51 -12.02 -7.20 9.14
N THR A 52 -11.50 -7.95 10.10
CA THR A 52 -12.25 -8.36 11.30
C THR A 52 -12.53 -7.16 12.21
N TYR A 53 -11.55 -6.26 12.41
CA TYR A 53 -11.75 -5.03 13.15
C TYR A 53 -12.76 -4.11 12.46
N ALA A 54 -12.72 -3.99 11.13
CA ALA A 54 -13.71 -3.22 10.39
C ALA A 54 -15.13 -3.80 10.57
N ALA A 55 -15.29 -5.12 10.48
CA ALA A 55 -16.58 -5.78 10.71
C ALA A 55 -17.09 -5.58 12.14
N LEU A 56 -16.20 -5.70 13.13
CA LEU A 56 -16.52 -5.46 14.53
C LEU A 56 -16.94 -4.01 14.78
N GLY A 57 -16.20 -3.05 14.21
CA GLY A 57 -16.51 -1.62 14.28
C GLY A 57 -17.87 -1.30 13.68
N LYS A 58 -18.18 -1.88 12.51
CA LYS A 58 -19.49 -1.73 11.87
C LYS A 58 -20.62 -2.28 12.74
N TYR A 59 -20.44 -3.48 13.32
CA TYR A 59 -21.43 -4.04 14.23
C TYR A 59 -21.67 -3.13 15.45
N TYR A 60 -20.59 -2.60 16.04
CA TYR A 60 -20.68 -1.66 17.15
C TYR A 60 -21.43 -0.39 16.77
N PHE A 61 -21.07 0.23 15.64
CA PHE A 61 -21.70 1.45 15.14
C PHE A 61 -23.20 1.28 14.90
N GLU A 62 -23.62 0.14 14.34
CA GLU A 62 -25.03 -0.13 14.00
C GLU A 62 -25.89 -0.58 15.20
N HIS A 63 -25.32 -1.32 16.16
CA HIS A 63 -26.12 -2.04 17.17
C HIS A 63 -25.81 -1.66 18.63
N LEU A 64 -24.64 -1.07 18.90
CA LEU A 64 -24.13 -0.84 20.26
C LEU A 64 -23.68 0.61 20.51
N ARG A 65 -23.96 1.52 19.57
CA ARG A 65 -23.58 2.93 19.70
C ARG A 65 -24.32 3.57 20.87
N ASP A 66 -23.54 4.24 21.72
CA ASP A 66 -24.04 5.03 22.84
C ASP A 66 -23.69 6.52 22.62
N PRO A 67 -24.67 7.41 22.42
CA PRO A 67 -24.43 8.82 22.15
C PRO A 67 -23.89 9.59 23.37
N GLU A 68 -24.01 9.06 24.59
CA GLU A 68 -23.48 9.70 25.80
C GLU A 68 -21.98 9.43 26.00
N ASN A 69 -21.42 8.44 25.30
CA ASN A 69 -20.00 8.13 25.35
C ASN A 69 -19.20 9.06 24.42
N GLY A 70 -18.74 10.18 24.98
CA GLY A 70 -18.01 11.21 24.23
C GLY A 70 -16.76 10.72 23.46
N ASN A 71 -16.11 9.64 23.91
CA ASN A 71 -14.93 9.10 23.22
C ASN A 71 -15.30 8.33 21.94
N THR A 72 -16.33 7.47 22.01
CA THR A 72 -16.75 6.67 20.86
C THR A 72 -17.66 7.45 19.92
N GLU A 73 -18.46 8.36 20.44
CA GLU A 73 -19.37 9.21 19.65
C GLU A 73 -18.62 10.15 18.72
N GLN A 74 -17.47 10.70 19.13
CA GLN A 74 -16.61 11.50 18.25
C GLN A 74 -16.12 10.70 17.04
N LEU A 75 -15.68 9.45 17.26
CA LEU A 75 -15.27 8.55 16.19
C LEU A 75 -16.44 8.19 15.27
N CYS A 76 -17.62 7.92 15.83
CA CYS A 76 -18.83 7.64 15.07
C CYS A 76 -19.22 8.80 14.15
N ARG A 77 -19.16 10.05 14.65
CA ARG A 77 -19.43 11.25 13.84
C ARG A 77 -18.42 11.44 12.72
N ALA A 78 -17.14 11.18 12.98
CA ALA A 78 -16.11 11.28 11.95
C ALA A 78 -16.34 10.27 10.80
N VAL A 79 -16.85 9.07 11.12
CA VAL A 79 -17.28 8.08 10.12
C VAL A 79 -18.46 8.62 9.31
N GLU A 80 -19.52 9.11 9.95
CA GLU A 80 -20.69 9.67 9.26
C GLU A 80 -20.34 10.83 8.32
N GLU A 81 -19.48 11.74 8.77
CA GLU A 81 -19.02 12.85 7.95
C GLU A 81 -18.24 12.35 6.72
N SER A 82 -17.37 11.34 6.92
CA SER A 82 -16.61 10.74 5.84
C SER A 82 -17.51 10.00 4.84
N GLU A 83 -18.51 9.25 5.30
CA GLU A 83 -19.50 8.60 4.45
C GLU A 83 -20.35 9.61 3.67
N ALA A 84 -20.72 10.73 4.30
CA ALA A 84 -21.43 11.81 3.62
C ALA A 84 -20.57 12.47 2.53
N ARG A 85 -19.27 12.66 2.78
CA ARG A 85 -18.32 13.16 1.76
C ARG A 85 -18.16 12.17 0.61
N LEU A 86 -18.04 10.87 0.89
CA LEU A 86 -17.96 9.82 -0.12
C LEU A 86 -19.21 9.81 -1.00
N LYS A 87 -20.39 9.86 -0.39
CA LYS A 87 -21.66 9.89 -1.13
C LYS A 87 -21.72 11.08 -2.10
N ARG A 88 -21.38 12.29 -1.63
CA ARG A 88 -21.33 13.48 -2.49
C ARG A 88 -20.33 13.34 -3.65
N ALA A 89 -19.19 12.71 -3.40
CA ALA A 89 -18.19 12.48 -4.44
C ALA A 89 -18.70 11.50 -5.51
N PHE A 90 -19.36 10.41 -5.10
CA PHE A 90 -20.00 9.47 -6.03
C PHE A 90 -21.15 10.13 -6.80
N ASP A 91 -22.04 10.86 -6.12
CA ASP A 91 -23.14 11.57 -6.77
C ASP A 91 -22.61 12.55 -7.84
N LYS A 92 -21.49 13.24 -7.56
CA LYS A 92 -20.83 14.13 -8.53
C LYS A 92 -20.20 13.36 -9.69
N LEU A 93 -19.55 12.23 -9.41
CA LEU A 93 -18.97 11.37 -10.45
C LEU A 93 -20.05 10.85 -11.41
N ASP A 94 -21.19 10.43 -10.88
CA ASP A 94 -22.31 9.93 -11.67
C ASP A 94 -22.94 11.06 -12.50
N ALA A 95 -23.09 12.27 -11.94
CA ALA A 95 -23.55 13.44 -12.69
C ALA A 95 -22.62 13.79 -13.87
N LEU A 96 -21.30 13.76 -13.66
CA LEU A 96 -20.31 14.00 -14.72
C LEU A 96 -20.38 12.91 -15.79
N ARG A 97 -20.51 11.63 -15.40
CA ARG A 97 -20.68 10.53 -16.35
C ARG A 97 -21.92 10.72 -17.23
N GLU A 98 -23.03 11.16 -16.65
CA GLU A 98 -24.24 11.47 -17.42
C GLU A 98 -24.08 12.70 -18.32
N GLU A 99 -23.32 13.71 -17.90
CA GLU A 99 -23.03 14.90 -18.70
C GLU A 99 -22.14 14.56 -19.90
N PHE A 100 -21.05 13.82 -19.69
CA PHE A 100 -20.17 13.37 -20.78
C PHE A 100 -20.88 12.38 -21.71
N ALA A 101 -21.68 11.46 -21.18
CA ALA A 101 -22.47 10.55 -22.03
C ALA A 101 -23.48 11.29 -22.94
N LYS A 102 -24.00 12.44 -22.50
CA LYS A 102 -24.85 13.30 -23.33
C LYS A 102 -24.03 14.15 -24.31
N ALA A 103 -22.82 14.55 -23.93
CA ALA A 103 -21.90 15.24 -24.83
C ALA A 103 -21.39 14.31 -25.95
N ASP A 104 -21.26 13.01 -25.67
CA ASP A 104 -20.90 11.99 -26.67
C ASP A 104 -22.02 11.73 -27.71
N GLU A 105 -23.27 12.13 -27.45
CA GLU A 105 -24.33 12.15 -28.48
C GLU A 105 -24.15 13.33 -29.47
N GLU A 106 -23.35 14.35 -29.11
CA GLU A 106 -22.86 15.40 -30.00
C GLU A 106 -21.40 15.14 -30.44
N ASP A 107 -20.89 13.91 -30.30
CA ASP A 107 -19.55 13.55 -30.74
C ASP A 107 -19.47 13.61 -32.28
N VAL A 108 -18.62 14.51 -32.77
CA VAL A 108 -18.32 14.72 -34.18
C VAL A 108 -17.82 13.43 -34.85
N CYS A 109 -17.34 12.45 -34.07
CA CYS A 109 -16.88 11.15 -34.55
C CYS A 109 -17.98 10.07 -34.66
N ALA A 110 -19.18 10.26 -34.10
CA ALA A 110 -20.25 9.24 -34.07
C ALA A 110 -20.82 8.87 -35.46
N GLY A 111 -20.46 9.63 -36.51
CA GLY A 111 -20.77 9.34 -37.91
C GLY A 111 -19.55 9.12 -38.81
N CYS A 112 -18.36 8.94 -38.24
CA CYS A 112 -17.12 8.78 -39.02
C CYS A 112 -17.01 7.37 -39.60
N GLU A 113 -17.23 7.22 -40.90
CA GLU A 113 -17.16 5.94 -41.63
C GLU A 113 -15.71 5.54 -42.01
N LYS A 114 -14.70 6.22 -41.45
CA LYS A 114 -13.28 5.91 -41.71
C LYS A 114 -12.76 4.90 -40.69
N ASP A 115 -12.14 3.83 -41.19
CA ASP A 115 -11.61 2.72 -40.37
C ASP A 115 -10.40 3.10 -39.47
N SER A 116 -9.87 4.31 -39.56
CA SER A 116 -8.73 4.74 -38.74
C SER A 116 -8.76 6.23 -38.40
N CYS A 117 -8.56 6.55 -37.12
CA CYS A 117 -8.46 7.91 -36.59
C CYS A 117 -7.13 8.62 -36.91
N GLN A 118 -6.24 7.96 -37.66
CA GLN A 118 -4.84 8.37 -37.86
C GLN A 118 -4.70 9.64 -38.72
N ASP A 119 -5.70 9.95 -39.55
CA ASP A 119 -5.76 11.17 -40.38
C ASP A 119 -6.92 12.10 -39.96
N CYS A 120 -7.36 12.04 -38.70
CA CYS A 120 -8.40 12.93 -38.20
C CYS A 120 -7.80 14.26 -37.75
N GLU A 121 -8.27 15.37 -38.33
CA GLU A 121 -7.82 16.74 -38.02
C GLU A 121 -7.98 17.11 -36.53
N TYR A 122 -8.85 16.39 -35.82
CA TYR A 122 -9.04 16.50 -34.37
C TYR A 122 -7.83 15.97 -33.56
N TYR A 123 -7.21 14.86 -34.01
CA TYR A 123 -6.04 14.25 -33.36
C TYR A 123 -4.70 14.82 -33.87
N ALA A 124 -4.71 15.65 -34.91
CA ALA A 124 -3.50 16.27 -35.45
C ALA A 124 -2.97 17.45 -34.59
N ASN A 125 -3.70 17.86 -33.55
CA ASN A 125 -3.39 19.05 -32.74
C ASN A 125 -3.03 18.75 -31.27
N GLU A 126 -2.88 17.48 -30.88
CA GLU A 126 -2.22 17.13 -29.62
C GLU A 126 -0.90 16.42 -29.92
N ASP A 127 0.21 17.00 -29.48
CA ASP A 127 1.54 16.38 -29.44
C ASP A 127 1.52 15.21 -28.45
N ILE A 128 0.82 14.14 -28.78
CA ILE A 128 0.87 12.86 -28.07
C ILE A 128 1.94 12.03 -28.79
N PRO A 129 3.06 11.68 -28.14
CA PRO A 129 4.05 10.80 -28.73
C PRO A 129 3.43 9.44 -29.04
N VAL A 130 3.23 9.17 -30.33
CA VAL A 130 2.74 7.89 -30.85
C VAL A 130 3.90 6.91 -30.94
N ASP A 131 4.52 6.56 -29.80
CA ASP A 131 5.28 5.31 -29.70
C ASP A 131 5.60 4.97 -28.23
N PRO A 132 5.15 3.81 -27.68
CA PRO A 132 5.50 3.38 -26.32
C PRO A 132 7.00 3.04 -26.15
N ALA A 133 7.79 3.07 -27.22
CA ALA A 133 9.18 2.64 -27.24
C ALA A 133 10.21 3.77 -27.04
N GLU A 134 9.80 5.04 -27.09
CA GLU A 134 10.72 6.20 -26.94
C GLU A 134 10.35 7.13 -25.77
N VAL A 135 9.87 6.58 -24.66
CA VAL A 135 10.05 7.27 -23.37
C VAL A 135 11.54 7.21 -23.02
N SER A 136 12.25 8.30 -23.32
CA SER A 136 13.64 8.51 -22.92
C SER A 136 13.76 8.41 -21.39
N GLU A 137 14.91 7.94 -20.92
CA GLU A 137 15.22 7.76 -19.49
C GLU A 137 14.98 9.04 -18.64
N GLU A 138 14.98 10.22 -19.26
CA GLU A 138 14.69 11.51 -18.61
C GLU A 138 13.24 11.65 -18.10
N ALA A 139 12.23 11.08 -18.78
CA ALA A 139 10.84 11.17 -18.33
C ALA A 139 10.54 10.28 -17.11
N ALA A 140 11.36 9.24 -16.90
CA ALA A 140 11.25 8.37 -15.73
C ALA A 140 11.96 8.97 -14.49
N GLU A 141 12.99 9.81 -14.70
CA GLU A 141 13.68 10.53 -13.63
C GLU A 141 12.84 11.70 -13.10
N GLU A 142 12.17 12.48 -13.96
CA GLU A 142 11.29 13.58 -13.50
C GLU A 142 10.09 13.07 -12.68
N ALA A 143 9.48 11.93 -13.06
CA ALA A 143 8.39 11.32 -12.30
C ALA A 143 8.83 10.75 -10.93
N ALA A 144 10.12 10.47 -10.75
CA ALA A 144 10.67 9.99 -9.48
C ALA A 144 11.06 11.14 -8.53
N GLU A 145 11.42 12.31 -9.06
CA GLU A 145 11.70 13.51 -8.26
C GLU A 145 10.42 14.17 -7.71
N GLU A 146 9.33 14.26 -8.49
CA GLU A 146 8.06 14.82 -7.98
C GLU A 146 7.42 13.96 -6.87
N ALA A 147 7.59 12.64 -6.89
CA ALA A 147 7.05 11.75 -5.87
C ALA A 147 7.80 11.80 -4.52
N ALA A 148 8.97 12.44 -4.48
CA ALA A 148 9.80 12.55 -3.27
C ALA A 148 9.55 13.85 -2.48
N GLU A 149 8.90 14.87 -3.06
CA GLU A 149 8.69 16.18 -2.42
C GLU A 149 7.36 16.30 -1.64
N GLU A 150 6.38 15.41 -1.82
CA GLU A 150 5.07 15.46 -1.12
C GLU A 150 4.90 14.39 -0.01
N ALA A 151 5.95 14.14 0.79
CA ALA A 151 5.78 13.44 2.08
C ALA A 151 5.51 14.46 3.20
N PRO A 152 4.29 14.54 3.77
CA PRO A 152 4.03 15.47 4.87
C PRO A 152 4.76 15.03 6.14
N GLU A 153 5.57 15.96 6.68
CA GLU A 153 6.19 15.90 8.00
C GLU A 153 5.11 15.70 9.07
N ALA A 154 5.09 14.52 9.71
CA ALA A 154 4.25 14.27 10.87
C ALA A 154 4.81 15.02 12.08
N GLU A 155 4.05 16.01 12.56
CA GLU A 155 4.30 16.80 13.76
C GLU A 155 4.57 15.93 14.99
N SER A 156 5.61 16.33 15.72
CA SER A 156 5.99 15.83 17.03
C SER A 156 4.94 16.22 18.10
N VAL A 157 4.29 15.23 18.70
CA VAL A 157 3.53 15.43 19.96
C VAL A 157 4.52 15.41 21.13
N PRO A 158 4.60 16.46 21.97
CA PRO A 158 5.55 16.51 23.07
C PRO A 158 5.18 15.52 24.18
N ALA A 159 6.17 14.75 24.62
CA ALA A 159 6.12 13.90 25.79
C ALA A 159 6.08 14.78 27.06
N GLU A 160 4.95 14.79 27.76
CA GLU A 160 4.89 15.35 29.11
C GLU A 160 5.57 14.42 30.13
N ALA A 161 6.31 15.06 31.02
CA ALA A 161 7.25 14.48 31.95
C ALA A 161 6.53 13.91 33.19
N GLU A 162 6.64 12.61 33.41
CA GLU A 162 6.34 12.00 34.71
C GLU A 162 7.61 11.93 35.56
N LYS A 163 7.75 12.92 36.46
CA LYS A 163 8.48 12.75 37.72
C LYS A 163 7.58 13.19 38.87
N ASN A 164 7.00 12.23 39.57
CA ASN A 164 6.94 12.33 41.02
C ASN A 164 7.03 10.93 41.65
N LYS A 165 8.19 10.65 42.24
CA LYS A 165 8.32 9.73 43.36
C LYS A 165 8.06 10.56 44.61
N ASP A 166 7.15 10.13 45.47
CA ASP A 166 7.56 9.69 46.81
C ASP A 166 6.36 9.08 47.55
N GLU A 167 6.62 7.90 48.09
CA GLU A 167 5.81 7.19 49.08
C GLU A 167 5.73 8.04 50.36
N VAL A 168 4.59 8.03 51.08
CA VAL A 168 4.54 7.94 52.55
C VAL A 168 3.10 7.60 53.00
N GLN A 169 2.98 6.38 53.54
CA GLN A 169 2.30 5.91 54.77
C GLN A 169 0.81 6.19 55.04
N LYS A 170 0.06 5.08 55.10
CA LYS A 170 -0.45 4.41 56.32
C LYS A 170 -1.34 5.20 57.32
N ASP A 171 -2.43 4.51 57.68
CA ASP A 171 -3.27 4.61 58.89
C ASP A 171 -4.37 5.69 58.93
N SER A 172 -5.62 5.26 58.72
CA SER A 172 -6.84 5.57 59.54
C SER A 172 -8.07 4.93 58.86
N GLU A 173 -8.53 3.77 59.31
CA GLU A 173 -9.53 3.61 60.39
C GLU A 173 -10.95 3.98 59.90
N GLU A 174 -11.74 2.95 59.58
CA GLU A 174 -13.21 3.04 59.48
C GLU A 174 -13.79 3.40 60.85
N PRO A 175 -14.77 4.32 60.89
CA PRO A 175 -15.90 4.07 61.77
C PRO A 175 -17.24 4.35 61.06
N LYS A 176 -18.01 3.27 60.92
CA LYS A 176 -19.46 3.21 61.19
C LYS A 176 -19.68 1.86 61.86
N ALA A 177 -20.20 1.74 63.08
CA ALA A 177 -21.18 2.57 63.81
C ALA A 177 -20.83 4.04 64.06
#